data_AF-A0A9Y2ID57-F1
#
_entry.id   AF-A0A9Y2ID57-F1
#
_cell.length_a   1.000
_cell.length_b   1.000
_cell.length_c   1.000
_cell.angle_alpha   90.00
_cell.angle_beta   90.00
_cell.angle_gamma   90.00
#
_symmetry.space_group_name_H-M   'P 1'
#
loop_
_entity.id
_entity.type
_entity.pdbx_description
1 polymer ?
#
loop_
_entity_poly.entity_id
_entity_poly.type
_entity_poly.pdbx_seq_one_letter_code
_entity_poly.pdbx_strand_id
1 'polypeptide(L)'
;MDPVAPVERTYLAALLHQIDPALVVGHANRAIDNGRNVCEDLAQGKDHATVVKNAASRFGADASVDQAKAEKIVATIEASGICKP
;
A
#
# COMPACT_ATOMS: atom_id res chain seq x y z
N MET A 1 0.75 -17.74 -18.09
CA MET A 1 -0.21 -17.52 -16.99
C MET A 1 0.61 -17.42 -15.73
N ASP A 2 0.95 -16.21 -15.31
CA ASP A 2 1.83 -16.01 -14.15
C ASP A 2 1.08 -16.32 -12.85
N PRO A 3 1.50 -17.34 -12.08
CA PRO A 3 0.89 -17.70 -10.80
C PRO A 3 1.25 -16.74 -9.66
N VAL A 4 1.89 -15.59 -9.94
CA VAL A 4 2.41 -14.64 -8.94
C VAL A 4 1.35 -13.62 -8.50
N ALA A 5 0.39 -13.26 -9.36
CA ALA A 5 -0.63 -12.24 -9.08
C ALA A 5 -1.51 -12.50 -7.82
N PRO A 6 -1.86 -13.74 -7.43
CA PRO A 6 -2.66 -13.98 -6.23
C PRO A 6 -1.90 -13.74 -4.93
N VAL A 7 -0.60 -14.10 -4.89
CA VAL A 7 0.22 -14.03 -3.67
C VAL A 7 0.48 -12.58 -3.29
N GLU A 8 0.83 -11.75 -4.28
CA GLU A 8 1.06 -10.31 -4.07
C GLU A 8 -0.20 -9.63 -3.49
N ARG A 9 -1.36 -9.92 -4.08
CA ARG A 9 -2.65 -9.35 -3.63
C ARG A 9 -3.01 -9.78 -2.22
N THR A 10 -2.92 -11.08 -1.91
CA THR A 10 -3.22 -11.60 -0.57
C THR A 10 -2.27 -11.02 0.48
N TYR A 11 -0.99 -10.86 0.13
CA TYR A 11 0.01 -10.35 1.05
C TYR A 11 -0.15 -8.84 1.29
N LEU A 12 -0.40 -8.03 0.25
CA LEU A 12 -0.71 -6.61 0.41
C LEU A 12 -1.97 -6.41 1.26
N ALA A 13 -3.03 -7.19 1.02
CA ALA A 13 -4.23 -7.14 1.85
C ALA A 13 -3.93 -7.49 3.32
N ALA A 14 -3.10 -8.51 3.57
CA ALA A 14 -2.71 -8.90 4.92
C ALA A 14 -1.90 -7.81 5.63
N LEU A 15 -0.90 -7.21 4.95
CA LEU A 15 -0.11 -6.11 5.50
C LEU A 15 -0.99 -4.91 5.85
N LEU A 16 -1.85 -4.49 4.92
CA LEU A 16 -2.75 -3.35 5.14
C LEU A 16 -3.73 -3.64 6.29
N HIS A 17 -4.26 -4.85 6.37
CA HIS A 17 -5.14 -5.26 7.47
C HIS A 17 -4.43 -5.26 8.84
N GLN A 18 -3.14 -5.61 8.89
CA GLN A 18 -2.34 -5.54 10.13
C GLN A 18 -2.06 -4.11 10.58
N ILE A 19 -1.93 -3.17 9.63
CA ILE A 19 -1.74 -1.75 9.94
C ILE A 19 -3.03 -1.16 10.48
N ASP A 20 -4.12 -1.37 9.73
CA ASP A 20 -5.46 -0.94 10.08
C ASP A 20 -6.49 -1.77 9.29
N PRO A 21 -7.30 -2.59 9.97
CA PRO A 21 -8.36 -3.36 9.34
C PRO A 21 -9.31 -2.51 8.48
N ALA A 22 -9.55 -1.24 8.85
CA ALA A 22 -10.44 -0.34 8.12
C ALA A 22 -9.93 0.00 6.71
N LEU A 23 -8.63 -0.19 6.43
CA LEU A 23 -8.09 -0.03 5.07
C LEU A 23 -8.66 -1.07 4.10
N VAL A 24 -9.02 -2.26 4.60
CA VAL A 24 -9.38 -3.42 3.76
C VAL A 24 -10.87 -3.75 3.87
N VAL A 25 -11.49 -3.50 5.03
CA VAL A 25 -12.92 -3.76 5.24
C VAL A 25 -13.76 -2.91 4.28
N GLY A 26 -14.56 -3.56 3.44
CA GLY A 26 -15.42 -2.90 2.44
C GLY A 26 -14.70 -2.45 1.15
N HIS A 27 -13.36 -2.35 1.15
CA HIS A 27 -12.59 -1.75 0.05
C HIS A 27 -11.31 -2.53 -0.32
N ALA A 28 -11.25 -3.83 -0.02
CA ALA A 28 -10.04 -4.66 -0.18
C ALA A 28 -9.33 -4.52 -1.53
N ASN A 29 -10.06 -4.54 -2.65
CA ASN A 29 -9.46 -4.40 -3.98
C ASN A 29 -8.79 -3.03 -4.16
N ARG A 30 -9.46 -1.96 -3.74
CA ARG A 30 -8.91 -0.60 -3.82
C ARG A 30 -7.69 -0.43 -2.92
N ALA A 31 -7.74 -1.01 -1.72
CA ALA A 31 -6.61 -1.00 -0.80
C ALA A 31 -5.37 -1.68 -1.40
N ILE A 32 -5.57 -2.84 -2.03
CA ILE A 32 -4.52 -3.56 -2.75
C ILE A 32 -3.98 -2.72 -3.90
N ASP A 33 -4.84 -2.18 -4.77
CA ASP A 33 -4.40 -1.37 -5.91
C ASP A 33 -3.64 -0.11 -5.44
N ASN A 34 -4.07 0.52 -4.34
CA ASN A 34 -3.33 1.60 -3.71
C ASN A 34 -1.95 1.16 -3.19
N GLY A 35 -1.85 -0.04 -2.60
CA GLY A 35 -0.58 -0.63 -2.19
C GLY A 35 0.36 -0.90 -3.38
N ARG A 36 -0.19 -1.35 -4.51
CA ARG A 36 0.57 -1.54 -5.76
C ARG A 36 1.09 -0.20 -6.30
N ASN A 37 0.27 0.85 -6.26
CA ASN A 37 0.70 2.19 -6.63
C ASN A 37 1.83 2.73 -5.73
N VAL A 38 1.86 2.33 -4.45
CA VAL A 38 3.01 2.64 -3.56
C VAL A 38 4.25 1.88 -4.03
N CYS A 39 4.13 0.60 -4.38
CA CYS A 39 5.25 -0.14 -4.98
C CYS A 39 5.76 0.49 -6.27
N GLU A 40 4.86 0.94 -7.16
CA GLU A 40 5.24 1.64 -8.40
C GLU A 40 5.96 2.96 -8.11
N ASP A 41 5.49 3.73 -7.13
CA ASP A 41 6.14 4.98 -6.73
C ASP A 41 7.57 4.73 -6.21
N LEU A 42 7.76 3.69 -5.39
CA LEU A 42 9.07 3.27 -4.87
C LEU A 42 9.97 2.76 -6.01
N ALA A 43 9.44 1.94 -6.92
CA ALA A 43 10.17 1.42 -8.07
C ALA A 43 10.60 2.51 -9.06
N GLN A 44 9.81 3.59 -9.18
CA GLN A 44 10.15 4.78 -9.96
C GLN A 44 11.22 5.67 -9.29
N GLY A 45 11.67 5.34 -8.08
CA GLY A 45 12.67 6.10 -7.35
C GLY A 45 12.17 7.47 -6.87
N LYS A 46 10.86 7.61 -6.65
CA LYS A 46 10.30 8.83 -6.02
C LYS A 46 10.85 8.96 -4.60
N ASP A 47 11.07 10.20 -4.17
CA ASP A 47 11.50 10.45 -2.80
C ASP A 47 10.42 10.02 -1.79
N HIS A 48 10.86 9.58 -0.61
CA HIS A 48 9.98 9.01 0.41
C HIS A 48 8.83 9.96 0.80
N ALA A 49 9.09 11.27 0.90
CA ALA A 49 8.06 12.25 1.25
C ALA A 49 6.97 12.35 0.18
N THR A 50 7.35 12.29 -1.10
CA THR A 50 6.40 12.20 -2.22
C THR A 50 5.57 10.92 -2.16
N VAL A 51 6.19 9.75 -1.88
CA VAL A 51 5.46 8.48 -1.78
C VAL A 51 4.46 8.51 -0.63
N VAL A 52 4.85 9.03 0.54
CA VAL A 52 3.96 9.20 1.70
C VAL A 52 2.79 10.13 1.38
N LYS A 53 3.05 11.27 0.73
CA LYS A 53 1.99 12.19 0.30
C LYS A 53 1.01 11.53 -0.66
N ASN A 54 1.51 10.75 -1.62
CA ASN A 54 0.65 10.01 -2.55
C ASN A 54 -0.15 8.92 -1.84
N ALA A 55 0.46 8.19 -0.90
CA ALA A 55 -0.22 7.19 -0.09
C ALA A 55 -1.35 7.82 0.74
N ALA A 56 -1.10 8.95 1.41
CA ALA A 56 -2.12 9.68 2.16
C ALA A 56 -3.32 10.07 1.28
N SER A 57 -3.07 10.56 0.06
CA SER A 57 -4.12 10.89 -0.89
C SER A 57 -4.92 9.66 -1.34
N ARG A 58 -4.24 8.55 -1.63
CA ARG A 58 -4.84 7.31 -2.14
C ARG A 58 -5.69 6.59 -1.09
N PHE A 59 -5.20 6.48 0.14
CA PHE A 59 -5.88 5.79 1.24
C PHE A 59 -6.80 6.70 2.08
N GLY A 60 -6.60 8.02 2.02
CA GLY A 60 -7.35 9.01 2.81
C GLY A 60 -8.85 9.06 2.50
N ALA A 61 -9.25 8.65 1.29
CA ALA A 61 -10.66 8.65 0.88
C ALA A 61 -11.51 7.59 1.60
N ASP A 62 -10.92 6.46 2.01
CA ASP A 62 -11.68 5.30 2.52
C ASP A 62 -11.48 5.05 4.03
N ALA A 63 -10.37 5.52 4.63
CA ALA A 63 -10.00 5.13 6.01
C ALA A 63 -9.46 6.24 6.91
N SER A 64 -9.73 7.52 6.59
CA SER A 64 -9.20 8.68 7.35
C SER A 64 -7.70 8.55 7.62
N VAL A 65 -6.93 8.18 6.58
CA VAL A 65 -5.49 8.04 6.67
C VAL A 65 -4.85 9.41 6.76
N ASP A 66 -4.31 9.72 7.94
CA ASP A 66 -3.47 10.88 8.16
C ASP A 66 -2.02 10.62 7.69
N GLN A 67 -1.19 11.65 7.73
CA GLN A 67 0.19 11.57 7.26
C GLN A 67 1.02 10.53 8.03
N ALA A 68 0.80 10.38 9.34
CA ALA A 68 1.52 9.41 10.15
C ALA A 68 1.15 7.95 9.79
N LYS A 69 -0.13 7.69 9.52
CA LYS A 69 -0.59 6.38 9.05
C LYS A 69 -0.11 6.12 7.63
N ALA A 70 -0.08 7.12 6.75
CA ALA A 70 0.49 7.00 5.41
C ALA A 70 1.98 6.64 5.45
N GLU A 71 2.75 7.28 6.32
CA GLU A 71 4.17 6.96 6.54
C GLU A 71 4.36 5.51 6.99
N LYS A 72 3.53 5.04 7.94
CA LYS A 72 3.53 3.65 8.38
C LYS A 72 3.20 2.67 7.25
N ILE A 73 2.25 3.00 6.37
CA ILE A 73 1.90 2.19 5.20
C ILE A 73 3.10 2.06 4.25
N VAL A 74 3.71 3.18 3.88
CA VAL A 74 4.88 3.19 2.97
C VAL A 74 6.03 2.39 3.58
N ALA A 75 6.40 2.66 4.83
CA ALA A 75 7.49 1.97 5.50
C ALA A 75 7.24 0.45 5.61
N THR A 76 5.99 0.03 5.86
CA THR A 76 5.64 -1.40 5.94
C THR A 76 5.73 -2.08 4.58
N ILE A 77 5.21 -1.44 3.53
CA ILE A 77 5.25 -1.96 2.16
C ILE A 77 6.71 -2.05 1.68
N GLU A 78 7.50 -1.01 1.91
CA GLU A 78 8.93 -0.95 1.56
C GLU A 78 9.72 -2.04 2.29
N ALA A 79 9.56 -2.17 3.62
CA ALA A 79 10.26 -3.17 4.43
C ALA A 79 9.86 -4.61 4.10
N SER A 80 8.66 -4.83 3.55
CA SER A 80 8.18 -6.16 3.21
C SER A 80 8.90 -6.78 2.00
N GLY A 81 9.54 -5.96 1.15
CA GLY A 81 10.21 -6.41 -0.07
C GLY A 81 9.26 -6.99 -1.12
N ILE A 82 7.95 -6.81 -0.97
CA ILE A 82 6.95 -7.26 -1.96
C ILE A 82 7.03 -6.48 -3.26
N CYS A 83 7.50 -5.23 -3.20
CA CYS A 83 7.73 -4.37 -4.35
C CYS A 83 9.01 -4.82 -5.07
N LYS A 84 8.97 -5.97 -5.75
CA LYS A 84 9.98 -6.36 -6.73
C LYS A 84 9.53 -5.94 -8.13
N PRO A 85 10.45 -5.45 -8.98
CA PRO A 85 10.19 -5.24 -10.40
C PRO A 85 9.87 -6.55 -11.14
#